data_AF-A0A3R5ZUX3-F1
#
_entry.id   AF-A0A3R5ZUX3-F1
#
_cell.length_a   1.000
_cell.length_b   1.000
_cell.length_c   1.000
_cell.angle_alpha   90.00
_cell.angle_beta   90.00
_cell.angle_gamma   90.00
#
_symmetry.space_group_name_H-M   'P 1'
#
loop_
_entity.id
_entity.type
_entity.pdbx_description
1 polymer ?
#
loop_
_entity_poly.entity_id
_entity_poly.type
_entity_poly.pdbx_seq_one_letter_code
_entity_poly.pdbx_strand_id
1 'polypeptide(L)'
;MQCYDRFVDIVKQISMNANGQIVKLKGTIVADELANDFSEIGMMYAKELLENEWITQEQYTIAKTIDEMLVNMSKRKELWSEEALFNAEEWDECRKKGNLLLKMME
;
A
#
# COMPACT_ATOMS: atom_id res chain seq x y z
N MET A 1 14.94 -11.31 -6.81
CA MET A 1 14.18 -12.04 -5.77
C MET A 1 13.87 -11.13 -4.58
N GLN A 2 14.86 -10.49 -3.93
CA GLN A 2 14.63 -9.61 -2.78
C GLN A 2 13.64 -8.45 -3.03
N CYS A 3 13.65 -7.81 -4.21
CA CYS A 3 12.70 -6.74 -4.55
C CYS A 3 11.25 -7.23 -4.65
N TYR A 4 11.03 -8.43 -5.18
CA TYR A 4 9.69 -9.02 -5.27
C TYR A 4 9.13 -9.33 -3.88
N ASP A 5 9.90 -10.00 -3.03
CA ASP A 5 9.47 -10.34 -1.68
C ASP A 5 9.18 -9.08 -0.86
N ARG A 6 10.04 -8.05 -0.98
CA ARG A 6 9.84 -6.76 -0.33
C ARG A 6 8.59 -6.04 -0.83
N PHE A 7 8.35 -6.03 -2.14
CA PHE A 7 7.16 -5.44 -2.71
C PHE A 7 5.90 -6.17 -2.20
N VAL A 8 5.89 -7.50 -2.23
CA VAL A 8 4.79 -8.32 -1.68
C VAL A 8 4.55 -8.01 -0.21
N ASP A 9 5.61 -7.85 0.61
CA ASP A 9 5.46 -7.51 2.02
C ASP A 9 4.84 -6.13 2.23
N ILE A 10 5.19 -5.13 1.43
CA ILE A 10 4.58 -3.79 1.47
C ILE A 10 3.11 -3.86 1.06
N VAL A 11 2.79 -4.58 -0.02
CA VAL A 11 1.40 -4.77 -0.46
C VAL A 11 0.61 -5.51 0.63
N LYS A 12 1.18 -6.53 1.30
CA LYS A 12 0.57 -7.19 2.46
C LYS A 12 0.26 -6.21 3.59
N GLN A 13 1.17 -5.28 3.90
CA GLN A 13 0.97 -4.30 4.95
C GLN A 13 -0.21 -3.36 4.65
N ILE A 14 -0.28 -2.80 3.45
CA ILE A 14 -1.41 -1.91 3.09
C ILE A 14 -2.75 -2.67 2.98
N SER A 15 -2.69 -3.98 2.72
CA SER A 15 -3.87 -4.85 2.58
C SER A 15 -4.44 -5.36 3.90
N MET A 16 -3.67 -5.32 4.99
CA MET A 16 -4.12 -5.71 6.33
C MET A 16 -5.32 -4.86 6.77
N ASN A 17 -6.16 -5.40 7.65
CA ASN A 17 -7.16 -4.59 8.35
C ASN A 17 -6.50 -3.60 9.33
N ALA A 18 -7.25 -2.61 9.80
CA ALA A 18 -6.71 -1.47 10.55
C ALA A 18 -5.99 -1.94 11.81
N ASN A 19 -6.60 -2.89 12.54
CA ASN A 19 -6.00 -3.47 13.74
C ASN A 19 -4.67 -4.19 13.43
N GLY A 20 -4.62 -4.95 12.33
CA GLY A 20 -3.40 -5.62 11.89
C GLY A 20 -2.27 -4.64 11.55
N GLN A 21 -2.61 -3.55 10.85
CA GLN A 21 -1.66 -2.47 10.53
C GLN A 21 -1.11 -1.80 11.79
N ILE A 22 -2.00 -1.40 12.72
CA ILE A 22 -1.62 -0.72 13.96
C ILE A 22 -0.76 -1.61 14.85
N VAL A 23 -1.12 -2.89 15.00
CA VAL A 23 -0.32 -3.84 15.78
C VAL A 23 1.06 -4.05 15.16
N LYS A 24 1.14 -4.16 13.82
CA LYS A 24 2.39 -4.38 13.10
C LYS A 24 3.33 -3.17 13.15
N LEU A 25 2.78 -1.96 13.06
CA LEU A 25 3.52 -0.70 13.01
C LEU A 25 3.48 0.06 14.35
N LYS A 26 3.28 -0.67 15.45
CA LYS A 26 3.16 -0.08 16.78
C LYS A 26 4.39 0.75 17.13
N GLY A 27 4.16 2.00 17.53
CA GLY A 27 5.21 2.95 17.91
C GLY A 27 5.63 3.91 16.79
N THR A 28 5.01 3.82 15.61
CA THR A 28 5.14 4.81 14.53
C THR A 28 3.84 5.60 14.36
N ILE A 29 3.83 6.57 13.45
CA ILE A 29 2.59 7.16 12.94
C ILE A 29 2.10 6.26 11.80
N VAL A 30 1.21 5.32 12.12
CA VAL A 30 0.86 4.18 11.26
C VAL A 30 0.43 4.60 9.85
N ALA A 31 -0.41 5.64 9.74
CA ALA A 31 -0.87 6.16 8.45
C ALA A 31 0.29 6.70 7.59
N ASP A 32 1.20 7.46 8.20
CA ASP A 32 2.39 8.00 7.52
C ASP A 32 3.31 6.88 7.07
N GLU A 33 3.58 5.91 7.96
CA GLU A 33 4.48 4.79 7.66
C GLU A 33 3.94 3.92 6.52
N LEU A 34 2.64 3.57 6.54
CA LEU A 34 2.01 2.82 5.45
C LEU A 34 2.12 3.54 4.12
N ALA A 35 1.88 4.85 4.10
CA ALA A 35 1.93 5.62 2.87
C ALA A 35 3.37 5.75 2.35
N ASN A 36 4.34 6.05 3.23
CA ASN A 36 5.74 6.20 2.84
C ASN A 36 6.32 4.87 2.35
N ASP A 37 6.08 3.76 3.08
CA ASP A 37 6.51 2.43 2.65
C ASP A 37 5.94 2.08 1.27
N PHE A 38 4.67 2.38 1.02
CA PHE A 38 4.04 2.07 -0.24
C PHE A 38 4.52 2.98 -1.39
N SER A 39 4.45 4.29 -1.20
CA SER A 39 4.71 5.29 -2.25
C SER A 39 6.20 5.45 -2.57
N GLU A 40 7.09 5.39 -1.57
CA GLU A 40 8.52 5.59 -1.80
C GLU A 40 9.25 4.29 -2.12
N ILE A 41 8.96 3.23 -1.35
CA ILE A 41 9.69 1.95 -1.48
C ILE A 41 8.91 0.99 -2.39
N GLY A 42 7.62 0.82 -2.14
CA GLY A 42 6.76 -0.09 -2.89
C GLY A 42 6.71 0.24 -4.38
N MET A 43 6.50 1.51 -4.73
CA MET A 43 6.44 1.94 -6.14
C MET A 43 7.80 1.86 -6.85
N MET A 44 8.90 2.08 -6.14
CA MET A 44 10.25 1.86 -6.69
C MET A 44 10.42 0.39 -7.10
N TYR A 45 10.05 -0.55 -6.22
CA TYR A 45 10.11 -1.98 -6.56
C TYR A 45 9.09 -2.37 -7.63
N ALA A 46 7.86 -1.86 -7.59
CA ALA A 46 6.85 -2.13 -8.61
C ALA A 46 7.36 -1.76 -10.01
N LYS A 47 8.04 -0.62 -10.13
CA LYS A 47 8.63 -0.18 -11.40
C LYS A 47 9.74 -1.11 -11.87
N GLU A 48 10.69 -1.45 -11.00
CA GLU A 48 11.76 -2.40 -11.32
C GLU A 48 11.20 -3.77 -11.75
N LEU A 49 10.19 -4.26 -11.04
CA LEU A 49 9.55 -5.54 -11.34
C LEU A 49 8.82 -5.52 -12.68
N LEU A 50 8.17 -4.40 -13.04
CA LEU A 50 7.53 -4.24 -14.34
C LEU A 50 8.57 -4.22 -15.47
N GLU A 51 9.66 -3.46 -15.32
CA GLU A 51 10.74 -3.36 -16.30
C GLU A 51 11.42 -4.71 -16.58
N ASN A 52 11.42 -5.60 -15.58
CA ASN A 52 11.96 -6.96 -15.70
C ASN A 52 10.89 -8.02 -16.00
N GLU A 53 9.64 -7.63 -16.28
CA GLU A 53 8.52 -8.52 -16.60
C GLU A 53 8.13 -9.51 -15.47
N TRP A 54 8.49 -9.20 -14.22
CA TRP A 54 8.09 -9.99 -13.04
C TRP A 54 6.65 -9.70 -12.59
N ILE A 55 6.15 -8.50 -12.91
CA ILE A 55 4.74 -8.15 -12.76
C ILE A 55 4.20 -7.62 -14.09
N THR A 56 2.91 -7.77 -14.30
CA THR A 56 2.22 -7.29 -15.50
C THR A 56 1.92 -5.80 -15.41
N GLN A 57 1.65 -5.17 -16.56
CA GLN A 57 1.19 -3.78 -16.62
C GLN A 57 -0.11 -3.57 -15.81
N GLU A 58 -0.97 -4.59 -15.73
CA GLU A 58 -2.23 -4.53 -14.96
C GLU A 58 -1.94 -4.47 -13.45
N GLN A 59 -1.08 -5.36 -12.95
CA GLN A 59 -0.64 -5.36 -11.54
C GLN A 59 0.02 -4.02 -11.17
N TYR A 60 0.91 -3.51 -12.03
CA TYR A 60 1.53 -2.20 -11.83
C TYR A 60 0.50 -1.05 -11.81
N THR A 61 -0.51 -1.11 -12.68
CA THR A 61 -1.57 -0.09 -12.73
C THR A 61 -2.38 -0.05 -11.43
N ILE A 62 -2.65 -1.21 -10.83
CA ILE A 62 -3.32 -1.29 -9.53
C ILE A 62 -2.43 -0.67 -8.43
N ALA A 63 -1.14 -1.00 -8.40
CA ALA A 63 -0.20 -0.39 -7.45
C ALA A 63 -0.15 1.14 -7.60
N LYS A 64 -0.04 1.64 -8.83
CA LYS A 64 -0.07 3.07 -9.14
C LYS A 64 -1.38 3.75 -8.71
N THR A 65 -2.51 3.06 -8.82
CA THR A 65 -3.80 3.60 -8.37
C THR A 65 -3.84 3.77 -6.85
N ILE A 66 -3.25 2.85 -6.09
CA ILE A 66 -3.12 2.98 -4.63
C ILE A 66 -2.23 4.18 -4.29
N ASP A 67 -1.08 4.32 -4.95
CA ASP A 67 -0.18 5.46 -4.77
C ASP A 67 -0.88 6.81 -5.06
N GLU A 68 -1.60 6.91 -6.17
CA GLU A 68 -2.37 8.11 -6.52
C GLU A 68 -3.46 8.43 -5.47
N MET A 69 -4.08 7.41 -4.88
CA MET A 69 -5.02 7.59 -3.77
C MET A 69 -4.31 8.16 -2.53
N LEU A 70 -3.19 7.58 -2.11
CA LEU A 70 -2.40 8.06 -0.97
C LEU A 70 -1.95 9.52 -1.16
N VAL A 71 -1.46 9.86 -2.35
CA VAL A 71 -1.11 11.24 -2.72
C VAL A 71 -2.33 12.17 -2.63
N ASN A 72 -3.51 11.74 -3.06
CA ASN A 72 -4.72 12.54 -2.93
C ASN A 72 -5.18 12.68 -1.48
N MET A 73 -5.07 11.62 -0.67
CA MET A 73 -5.38 11.62 0.76
C MET A 73 -4.46 12.56 1.53
N SER A 74 -3.20 12.78 1.09
CA SER A 74 -2.24 13.69 1.74
C SER A 74 -2.73 15.14 1.84
N LYS A 75 -3.69 15.52 0.98
CA LYS A 75 -4.32 16.85 0.97
C LYS A 75 -5.33 17.05 2.10
N ARG A 76 -5.66 15.99 2.85
CA ARG A 76 -6.73 15.90 3.85
C ARG A 76 -6.20 15.35 5.16
N LYS A 77 -5.81 16.24 6.08
CA LYS A 77 -5.14 15.87 7.35
C LYS A 77 -5.96 14.93 8.22
N GLU A 78 -7.28 15.00 8.16
CA GLU A 78 -8.19 14.15 8.92
C GLU A 78 -8.05 12.65 8.58
N LEU A 79 -7.53 12.32 7.40
CA LEU A 79 -7.29 10.95 6.97
C LEU A 79 -6.03 10.32 7.57
N TRP A 80 -5.17 11.08 8.25
CA TRP A 80 -3.86 10.63 8.71
C TRP A 80 -3.85 10.36 10.22
N SER A 81 -4.91 9.73 10.71
CA SER A 81 -5.08 9.33 12.11
C SER A 81 -5.37 7.83 12.22
N GLU A 82 -5.11 7.24 13.40
CA GLU A 82 -5.50 5.85 13.65
C GLU A 82 -7.02 5.66 13.53
N GLU A 83 -7.82 6.65 13.95
CA GLU A 83 -9.28 6.61 13.78
C GLU A 83 -9.69 6.54 12.31
N ALA A 84 -9.03 7.31 11.44
CA ALA A 84 -9.26 7.27 10.01
C ALA A 84 -8.87 5.92 9.39
N LEU A 85 -7.84 5.24 9.89
CA LEU A 85 -7.53 3.87 9.45
C LEU A 85 -8.74 2.94 9.68
N PHE A 86 -9.46 3.07 10.79
CA PHE A 86 -10.65 2.23 11.04
C PHE A 86 -11.87 2.62 10.20
N ASN A 87 -12.08 3.92 9.98
CA ASN A 87 -13.39 4.42 9.58
C ASN A 87 -13.44 5.07 8.20
N ALA A 88 -12.30 5.48 7.63
CA ALA A 88 -12.27 6.20 6.36
C ALA A 88 -12.39 5.23 5.18
N GLU A 89 -13.32 5.54 4.26
CA GLU A 89 -13.54 4.75 3.05
C GLU A 89 -12.30 4.71 2.16
N GLU A 90 -11.48 5.75 2.16
CA GLU A 90 -10.26 5.85 1.37
C GLU A 90 -9.22 4.80 1.79
N TRP A 91 -9.04 4.61 3.09
CA TRP A 91 -8.16 3.56 3.61
C TRP A 91 -8.71 2.16 3.32
N ASP A 92 -10.03 1.96 3.43
CA ASP A 92 -10.66 0.70 3.04
C ASP A 92 -10.49 0.38 1.55
N GLU A 93 -10.62 1.39 0.68
CA GLU A 93 -10.42 1.22 -0.76
C GLU A 93 -8.95 0.93 -1.10
N CYS A 94 -7.98 1.56 -0.42
CA CYS A 94 -6.56 1.18 -0.50
C CYS A 94 -6.34 -0.29 -0.14
N ARG A 95 -6.94 -0.77 0.96
CA ARG A 95 -6.86 -2.20 1.35
C ARG A 95 -7.47 -3.12 0.31
N LYS A 96 -8.63 -2.78 -0.24
CA LYS A 96 -9.32 -3.59 -1.25
C LYS A 96 -8.45 -3.74 -2.50
N LYS A 97 -7.86 -2.65 -2.98
CA LYS A 97 -6.94 -2.68 -4.12
C LYS A 97 -5.66 -3.43 -3.80
N GLY A 98 -5.10 -3.27 -2.60
CA GLY A 98 -3.96 -4.06 -2.13
C GLY A 98 -4.26 -5.56 -2.14
N ASN A 99 -5.42 -5.98 -1.61
CA ASN A 99 -5.84 -7.37 -1.60
C ASN A 99 -6.08 -7.91 -3.02
N LEU A 100 -6.63 -7.10 -3.92
CA LEU A 100 -6.75 -7.46 -5.33
C LEU A 100 -5.38 -7.70 -5.96
N LEU A 101 -4.43 -6.78 -5.74
CA LEU A 101 -3.06 -6.90 -6.24
C LEU A 101 -2.37 -8.17 -5.71
N LEU A 102 -2.49 -8.47 -4.41
CA LEU A 102 -1.92 -9.69 -3.84
C LEU A 102 -2.45 -10.95 -4.52
N LYS A 103 -3.77 -11.05 -4.72
CA LYS A 103 -4.39 -12.21 -5.39
C LYS A 103 -3.92 -12.40 -6.82
N MET A 104 -3.53 -11.32 -7.49
CA MET A 104 -2.98 -11.40 -8.84
C MET A 104 -1.51 -11.82 -8.86
N MET A 105 -0.81 -11.69 -7.73
CA MET A 105 0.62 -12.01 -7.59
C MET A 105 0.87 -13.41 -7.01
N GLU A 106 -0.16 -14.08 -6.49
CA GLU A 106 -0.17 -15.51 -6.09
C GLU A 106 -0.21 -16.44 -7.30
#